data_AF-A0A924A6J0-F1
#
_entry.id   AF-A0A924A6J0-F1
#
_cell.length_a   1.000
_cell.length_b   1.000
_cell.length_c   1.000
_cell.angle_alpha   90.00
_cell.angle_beta   90.00
_cell.angle_gamma   90.00
#
_symmetry.space_group_name_H-M   'P 1'
#
loop_
_entity.id
_entity.type
_entity.pdbx_description
1 polymer ?
#
loop_
_entity_poly.entity_id
_entity_poly.type
_entity_poly.pdbx_seq_one_letter_code
_entity_poly.pdbx_strand_id
1 'polypeptide(L)'
;MESVPFDTKLISVVQEMIDCKISAVLITSEDKTIGIVTHEDLLKILADSLYPVRDKVAAKMKNWLFKIPIGEVARNLALNGI
;
A
#
# COMPACT_ATOMS: atom_id res chain seq x y z
N MET A 1 8.37 1.63 14.81
CA MET A 1 7.30 2.40 14.15
C MET A 1 7.96 3.69 13.73
N GLU A 2 8.25 3.80 12.45
CA GLU A 2 9.00 4.93 11.89
C GLU A 2 8.08 6.13 11.68
N SER A 3 8.68 7.32 11.66
CA SER A 3 7.99 8.57 11.35
C SER A 3 8.71 9.35 10.27
N VAL A 4 7.93 10.06 9.46
CA VAL A 4 8.44 10.92 8.38
C VAL A 4 7.74 12.28 8.42
N PRO A 5 8.43 13.37 8.03
CA PRO A 5 7.82 14.69 7.89
C PRO A 5 6.66 14.73 6.88
N PHE A 6 5.66 15.58 7.11
CA PHE A 6 4.46 15.73 6.26
C PHE A 6 4.74 16.14 4.81
N ASP A 7 5.85 16.82 4.56
CA ASP A 7 6.28 17.23 3.22
C ASP A 7 7.03 16.11 2.46
N THR A 8 7.22 14.94 3.09
CA THR A 8 7.81 13.76 2.46
C THR A 8 6.93 13.26 1.32
N LYS A 9 7.54 13.02 0.16
CA LYS A 9 6.84 12.45 -1.00
C LYS A 9 6.31 11.06 -0.67
N LEU A 10 5.08 10.76 -1.09
CA LEU A 10 4.45 9.45 -0.86
C LEU A 10 5.31 8.27 -1.32
N ILE A 11 6.03 8.39 -2.44
CA ILE A 11 6.94 7.33 -2.92
C ILE A 11 8.05 6.99 -1.92
N SER A 12 8.56 7.98 -1.19
CA SER A 12 9.57 7.77 -0.15
C SER A 12 8.97 7.08 1.07
N VAL A 13 7.73 7.41 1.42
CA VAL A 13 6.99 6.73 2.50
C VAL A 13 6.77 5.26 2.15
N VAL A 14 6.40 4.95 0.92
CA VAL A 14 6.24 3.57 0.43
C VAL A 14 7.57 2.81 0.46
N GLN A 15 8.66 3.45 0.03
CA GLN A 15 9.99 2.84 0.07
C GLN A 15 10.42 2.53 1.51
N GLU A 16 10.19 3.46 2.44
CA GLU A 16 10.44 3.27 3.87
C GLU A 16 9.65 2.06 4.43
N MET A 17 8.37 1.93 4.06
CA MET A 17 7.54 0.80 4.45
C MET A 17 8.12 -0.55 3.98
N ILE A 18 8.63 -0.59 2.74
CA ILE A 18 9.24 -1.77 2.14
C ILE A 18 10.57 -2.10 2.83
N ASP A 19 11.46 -1.12 2.93
CA ASP A 19 12.83 -1.30 3.43
C ASP A 19 12.83 -1.67 4.91
N CYS A 20 11.99 -1.01 5.71
CA CYS A 20 11.85 -1.27 7.14
C CYS A 20 10.88 -2.41 7.46
N LYS A 21 10.25 -3.02 6.46
CA LYS A 21 9.25 -4.09 6.61
C LYS A 21 8.12 -3.71 7.58
N ILE A 22 7.63 -2.48 7.50
CA ILE A 22 6.57 -1.94 8.34
C ILE A 22 5.31 -1.69 7.52
N SER A 23 4.14 -1.94 8.11
CA SER A 23 2.84 -1.76 7.44
C SER A 23 2.24 -0.37 7.61
N ALA A 24 2.87 0.49 8.40
CA ALA A 24 2.43 1.84 8.66
C ALA A 24 3.58 2.77 9.04
N VAL A 25 3.47 4.04 8.62
CA VAL A 25 4.41 5.11 8.94
C VAL A 25 3.65 6.26 9.57
N LEU A 26 4.21 6.84 10.64
CA LEU A 26 3.69 8.04 11.26
C LEU A 26 4.06 9.28 10.44
N ILE A 27 3.10 10.18 10.27
CA ILE A 27 3.34 11.47 9.63
C ILE A 27 3.45 12.54 10.71
N THR A 28 4.55 13.29 10.70
CA THR A 28 4.84 14.33 11.69
C THR A 28 4.96 15.72 11.06
N SER A 29 4.65 16.74 11.85
CA SER A 29 4.89 18.15 11.52
C SER A 29 5.28 18.87 12.81
N GLU A 30 6.41 19.59 12.80
CA GLU A 30 6.92 20.31 13.99
C GLU A 30 6.96 19.42 15.25
N ASP A 31 7.54 18.22 15.12
CA ASP A 31 7.67 17.21 16.18
C ASP A 31 6.34 16.67 16.75
N LYS A 32 5.20 16.99 16.14
CA LYS A 32 3.89 16.43 16.47
C LYS A 32 3.45 15.41 15.44
N THR A 33 2.96 14.26 15.90
CA THR A 33 2.27 13.30 15.05
C THR A 33 0.93 13.87 14.61
N ILE A 34 0.74 14.02 13.30
CA ILE A 34 -0.49 14.55 12.71
C ILE A 34 -1.31 13.49 11.97
N GLY A 35 -0.74 12.32 11.71
CA GLY A 35 -1.43 11.25 11.02
C GLY A 35 -0.62 9.96 10.91
N ILE A 36 -1.22 9.00 10.22
CA ILE A 36 -0.64 7.70 9.91
C ILE A 36 -0.99 7.38 8.46
N VAL A 37 -0.07 6.74 7.75
CA VAL A 37 -0.32 6.13 6.44
C VAL A 37 -0.12 4.63 6.58
N THR A 38 -1.10 3.83 6.17
CA THR A 38 -1.01 2.35 6.19
C THR A 38 -1.08 1.74 4.78
N HIS A 39 -0.76 0.45 4.67
CA HIS A 39 -0.95 -0.30 3.41
C HIS A 39 -2.39 -0.24 2.90
N GLU A 40 -3.40 -0.26 3.76
CA GLU A 40 -4.81 -0.16 3.38
C GLU A 40 -5.13 1.18 2.70
N ASP A 41 -4.54 2.28 3.17
CA ASP A 41 -4.68 3.59 2.53
C ASP A 41 -4.10 3.56 1.11
N LEU A 42 -2.92 2.96 0.94
CA LEU A 42 -2.26 2.79 -0.35
C LEU A 42 -3.07 1.89 -1.30
N LEU A 43 -3.60 0.79 -0.79
CA LEU A 43 -4.47 -0.12 -1.56
C LEU A 43 -5.75 0.56 -2.00
N LYS A 44 -6.34 1.41 -1.15
CA LYS A 44 -7.52 2.19 -1.49
C LYS A 44 -7.23 3.17 -2.63
N ILE A 45 -6.12 3.92 -2.56
CA ILE A 45 -5.69 4.82 -3.62
C ILE A 45 -5.46 4.06 -4.94
N LEU A 46 -4.80 2.91 -4.87
CA LEU A 46 -4.58 2.06 -6.04
C LEU A 46 -5.90 1.55 -6.64
N ALA A 47 -6.83 1.09 -5.80
CA ALA A 47 -8.13 0.61 -6.23
C ALA A 47 -8.96 1.72 -6.88
N ASP A 48 -8.98 2.92 -6.27
CA ASP A 48 -9.70 4.09 -6.80
C ASP A 48 -9.07 4.56 -8.13
N SER A 49 -7.74 4.47 -8.26
CA SER A 49 -7.02 4.84 -9.50
C SER A 49 -7.26 3.84 -10.63
N LEU A 50 -7.24 2.53 -10.34
CA LEU A 50 -7.44 1.48 -11.35
C LEU A 50 -8.91 1.27 -11.71
N TYR A 51 -9.84 1.58 -10.79
CA TYR A 51 -11.27 1.28 -10.92
C TYR A 51 -12.13 2.46 -10.48
N PRO A 52 -12.12 3.58 -11.24
CA PRO A 52 -12.85 4.81 -10.90
C PRO A 52 -14.38 4.65 -10.91
N VAL A 53 -14.90 3.56 -11.48
CA VAL A 53 -16.32 3.22 -11.47
C VAL A 53 -16.59 2.22 -10.33
N ARG A 54 -17.45 2.61 -9.38
CA ARG A 54 -17.97 1.75 -8.30
C ARG A 54 -18.85 0.62 -8.86
N ASP A 55 -18.24 -0.32 -9.56
CA ASP A 55 -18.89 -1.58 -9.90
C ASP A 55 -18.96 -2.45 -8.64
N LYS A 56 -20.07 -3.18 -8.47
CA LYS A 56 -20.28 -4.09 -7.33
C LYS A 56 -19.10 -5.09 -7.23
N VAL A 57 -18.34 -5.00 -6.14
CA VAL A 57 -17.14 -5.79 -5.81
C VAL A 57 -17.30 -7.29 -6.08
N ALA A 58 -18.49 -7.83 -5.79
CA ALA A 58 -18.79 -9.25 -5.98
C ALA A 58 -18.79 -9.72 -7.46
N ALA A 59 -19.10 -8.84 -8.42
CA ALA A 59 -19.21 -9.21 -9.83
C ALA A 59 -17.84 -9.35 -10.52
N LYS A 60 -16.81 -8.62 -10.02
CA LYS A 60 -15.46 -8.60 -10.60
C LYS A 60 -14.47 -9.50 -9.86
N MET A 61 -14.65 -9.74 -8.55
CA MET A 61 -13.78 -10.61 -7.74
C MET A 61 -13.68 -12.05 -8.28
N LYS A 62 -14.78 -12.60 -8.84
CA LYS A 62 -14.77 -13.93 -9.49
C LYS A 62 -13.81 -14.01 -10.69
N ASN A 63 -13.48 -12.87 -11.32
CA ASN A 63 -12.58 -12.81 -12.48
C ASN A 63 -11.15 -12.35 -12.10
N TRP A 64 -10.95 -11.81 -10.89
CA TRP A 64 -9.66 -11.28 -10.41
C TRP A 64 -8.78 -12.33 -9.73
N LEU A 65 -9.37 -13.24 -8.95
CA LEU A 65 -8.63 -14.33 -8.30
C LEU A 65 -7.91 -15.24 -9.30
N PHE A 66 -8.32 -15.24 -10.57
CA PHE A 66 -7.69 -16.00 -11.65
C PHE A 66 -6.71 -15.20 -12.52
N LYS A 67 -6.67 -13.86 -12.40
CA LYS A 67 -5.82 -12.99 -13.25
C LYS A 67 -4.64 -12.37 -12.55
N ILE A 68 -4.67 -12.25 -11.24
CA ILE A 68 -3.45 -12.00 -10.48
C ILE A 68 -2.83 -13.37 -10.28
N PRO A 69 -1.68 -13.70 -10.89
CA PRO A 69 -1.00 -14.93 -10.56
C PRO A 69 -0.47 -14.77 -9.14
N ILE A 70 -1.32 -15.01 -8.14
CA ILE A 70 -0.97 -14.95 -6.72
C ILE A 70 0.24 -15.84 -6.46
N GLY A 71 0.39 -16.94 -7.19
CA GLY A 71 1.60 -17.75 -7.18
C GLY A 71 2.85 -17.01 -7.68
N GLU A 72 2.75 -16.16 -8.69
CA GLU A 72 3.88 -15.39 -9.21
C GLU A 72 4.18 -14.15 -8.35
N VAL A 73 3.16 -13.49 -7.83
CA VAL A 73 3.31 -12.41 -6.84
C VAL A 73 3.92 -12.97 -5.57
N ALA A 74 3.39 -14.06 -5.02
CA ALA A 74 3.94 -14.73 -3.84
C ALA A 74 5.35 -15.27 -4.10
N ARG A 75 5.62 -15.83 -5.30
CA ARG A 75 6.97 -16.27 -5.70
C ARG A 75 7.93 -15.09 -5.74
N ASN A 76 7.54 -13.96 -6.33
CA ASN A 76 8.39 -12.79 -6.41
C ASN A 76 8.61 -12.17 -5.02
N LEU A 77 7.61 -12.15 -4.15
CA LEU A 77 7.76 -11.70 -2.76
C LEU A 77 8.71 -12.62 -1.97
N ALA A 78 8.52 -13.94 -2.08
CA ALA A 78 9.39 -14.93 -1.46
C ALA A 78 10.84 -14.86 -1.98
N LEU A 79 11.03 -14.62 -3.28
CA LEU A 79 12.36 -14.47 -3.88
C LEU A 79 13.06 -13.16 -3.48
N ASN A 80 12.29 -12.11 -3.17
CA ASN A 80 12.82 -10.82 -2.73
C ASN A 80 12.86 -10.67 -1.20
N GLY A 81 12.54 -11.74 -0.46
CA GLY A 81 12.73 -11.80 1.00
C GLY A 81 11.78 -10.92 1.82
N ILE A 82 10.58 -10.65 1.29
CA ILE A 82 9.47 -10.00 2.00
C ILE A 82 8.45 -11.07 2.42
#